data_AF-A0A7W1CSD6-F1
#
_entry.id   AF-A0A7W1CSD6-F1
#
_cell.length_a   1.000
_cell.length_b   1.000
_cell.length_c   1.000
_cell.angle_alpha   90.00
_cell.angle_beta   90.00
_cell.angle_gamma   90.00
#
_symmetry.space_group_name_H-M   'P 1'
#
loop_
_entity.id
_entity.type
_entity.pdbx_description
1 polymer ?
#
loop_
_entity_poly.entity_id
_entity_poly.type
_entity_poly.pdbx_seq_one_letter_code
_entity_poly.pdbx_strand_id
1 'polypeptide(L)'
;MASPVRILTAVPICDGHDSAINTINLEFIRHGIEVVYLGYHRSVEDIVRTAIQEDVGAVGISSYNGGHVEFFSEVARALRKRGADDIKLFGGGGGTITEADAKVMRRNGVHKIFFAGTALTEMADFVRENYDNTHRKRRKATPDMKLARTLTEIEDRYAKNKRAKKSAPKNPKSLGETRVIGFTGPGGAGKTTLIDELVLRLVRRDPKARIAILSHDPSVVGKGALLGDRATMINSQNDRVFMRSMATRGQAGGLSPATGDCLALLADSDFDYVILETVGTGQEAMPFQNKLVQRTVLVMNPDYGSRLQLQKIVMLDLADLVVVNKSDQDRARTAMSEIEQRLEQNKRGQKLLSTVAKRHRDPGVDELCDWVMAEPQPKAKGRKKK
;
A
#
# COMPACT_ATOMS: atom_id res chain seq x y z
N MET A 1 -13.31 19.08 6.99
CA MET A 1 -13.95 17.87 7.56
C MET A 1 -12.95 17.19 8.48
N ALA A 2 -13.41 16.44 9.49
CA ALA A 2 -12.52 15.57 10.26
C ALA A 2 -11.91 14.52 9.33
N SER A 3 -10.71 14.04 9.65
CA SER A 3 -10.10 12.97 8.88
C SER A 3 -10.94 11.70 8.98
N PRO A 4 -11.10 10.95 7.88
CA PRO A 4 -11.91 9.73 7.89
C PRO A 4 -11.32 8.70 8.84
N VAL A 5 -12.18 7.99 9.55
CA VAL A 5 -11.78 6.88 10.44
C VAL A 5 -11.09 5.83 9.59
N ARG A 6 -9.89 5.41 10.00
CA ARG A 6 -9.15 4.32 9.33
C ARG A 6 -9.21 3.05 10.16
N ILE A 7 -9.66 1.96 9.57
CA ILE A 7 -9.69 0.63 10.19
C ILE A 7 -8.93 -0.39 9.36
N LEU A 8 -8.49 -1.46 10.01
CA LEU A 8 -7.97 -2.66 9.38
C LEU A 8 -9.03 -3.76 9.43
N THR A 9 -9.28 -4.46 8.33
CA THR A 9 -10.09 -5.69 8.34
C THR A 9 -9.32 -6.89 7.83
N ALA A 10 -9.50 -8.04 8.48
CA ALA A 10 -8.80 -9.27 8.16
C ALA A 10 -9.64 -10.52 8.50
N VAL A 11 -9.32 -11.63 7.83
CA VAL A 11 -9.83 -12.97 8.17
C VAL A 11 -8.68 -13.83 8.72
N PRO A 12 -8.85 -14.53 9.85
CA PRO A 12 -7.80 -15.29 10.53
C PRO A 12 -7.12 -16.37 9.69
N ILE A 13 -5.99 -16.85 10.21
CA ILE A 13 -5.31 -18.04 9.67
C ILE A 13 -6.25 -19.25 9.64
N CYS A 14 -6.10 -20.08 8.61
CA CYS A 14 -6.96 -21.25 8.37
C CYS A 14 -8.45 -20.92 8.19
N ASP A 15 -8.82 -19.65 8.02
CA ASP A 15 -10.17 -19.22 7.65
C ASP A 15 -10.18 -18.57 6.26
N GLY A 16 -11.03 -19.11 5.38
CA GLY A 16 -11.20 -18.67 3.99
C GLY A 16 -12.53 -17.95 3.76
N HIS A 17 -13.36 -17.76 4.80
CA HIS A 17 -14.67 -17.13 4.67
C HIS A 17 -14.55 -15.60 4.61
N ASP A 18 -14.30 -15.09 3.40
CA ASP A 18 -14.12 -13.65 3.17
C ASP A 18 -15.38 -12.93 2.64
N SER A 19 -16.43 -13.68 2.29
CA SER A 19 -17.64 -13.12 1.69
C SER A 19 -18.36 -12.12 2.60
N ALA A 20 -18.43 -12.41 3.90
CA ALA A 20 -19.05 -11.54 4.90
C ALA A 20 -18.24 -10.24 5.06
N ILE A 21 -16.92 -10.34 5.24
CA ILE A 21 -16.09 -9.16 5.46
C ILE A 21 -16.02 -8.26 4.22
N ASN A 22 -16.02 -8.84 3.01
CA ASN A 22 -16.07 -8.07 1.77
C ASN A 22 -17.35 -7.21 1.69
N THR A 23 -18.50 -7.78 2.08
CA THR A 23 -19.78 -7.05 2.11
C THR A 23 -19.77 -5.94 3.17
N ILE A 24 -19.26 -6.24 4.37
CA ILE A 24 -19.14 -5.26 5.47
C ILE A 24 -18.20 -4.11 5.08
N ASN A 25 -17.06 -4.41 4.44
CA ASN A 25 -16.10 -3.41 3.99
C ASN A 25 -16.73 -2.42 3.00
N LEU A 26 -17.55 -2.91 2.05
CA LEU A 26 -18.27 -2.05 1.11
C LEU A 26 -19.23 -1.10 1.83
N GLU A 27 -19.89 -1.56 2.90
CA GLU A 27 -20.78 -0.71 3.68
C GLU A 27 -20.02 0.35 4.49
N PHE A 28 -18.89 -0.01 5.10
CA PHE A 28 -18.02 0.93 5.78
C PHE A 28 -17.54 2.06 4.86
N ILE A 29 -17.16 1.73 3.62
CA ILE A 29 -16.72 2.72 2.63
C ILE A 29 -17.84 3.69 2.27
N ARG A 30 -19.09 3.20 2.15
CA ARG A 30 -20.27 4.04 1.91
C ARG A 30 -20.50 5.04 3.05
N HIS A 31 -20.08 4.70 4.26
CA HIS A 31 -20.19 5.53 5.46
C HIS A 31 -18.94 6.40 5.74
N GLY A 32 -18.05 6.55 4.75
CA GLY A 32 -16.91 7.47 4.86
C GLY A 32 -15.69 6.87 5.59
N ILE A 33 -15.66 5.56 5.81
CA ILE A 33 -14.59 4.88 6.55
C ILE A 33 -13.51 4.41 5.56
N GLU A 34 -12.25 4.68 5.87
CA GLU A 34 -11.11 4.13 5.14
C GLU A 34 -10.79 2.73 5.68
N VAL A 35 -10.89 1.71 4.82
CA VAL A 35 -10.71 0.31 5.18
C VAL A 35 -9.44 -0.21 4.54
N VAL A 36 -8.43 -0.50 5.35
CA VAL A 36 -7.30 -1.33 4.93
C VAL A 36 -7.75 -2.78 4.99
N TYR A 37 -7.87 -3.42 3.84
CA TYR A 37 -8.26 -4.83 3.78
C TYR A 37 -7.00 -5.69 3.64
N LEU A 38 -6.80 -6.61 4.60
CA LEU A 38 -5.64 -7.50 4.60
C LEU A 38 -5.93 -8.82 3.87
N GLY A 39 -7.18 -9.15 3.55
CA GLY A 39 -7.53 -10.45 2.99
C GLY A 39 -7.69 -11.54 4.05
N TYR A 40 -7.70 -12.79 3.58
CA TYR A 40 -7.87 -13.99 4.40
C TYR A 40 -6.56 -14.74 4.66
N HIS A 41 -6.63 -15.74 5.55
CA HIS A 41 -5.48 -16.50 6.03
C HIS A 41 -4.38 -15.64 6.68
N ARG A 42 -4.77 -14.73 7.58
CA ARG A 42 -3.83 -13.80 8.23
C ARG A 42 -3.43 -14.22 9.63
N SER A 43 -2.13 -14.21 9.88
CA SER A 43 -1.58 -14.47 11.20
C SER A 43 -1.81 -13.28 12.15
N VAL A 44 -1.72 -13.52 13.46
CA VAL A 44 -1.77 -12.45 14.46
C VAL A 44 -0.67 -11.40 14.21
N GLU A 45 0.52 -11.86 13.83
CA GLU A 45 1.65 -10.99 13.56
C GLU A 45 1.39 -10.04 12.38
N ASP A 46 0.87 -10.56 11.26
CA ASP A 46 0.54 -9.74 10.09
C ASP A 46 -0.50 -8.67 10.41
N ILE A 47 -1.55 -9.06 11.16
CA ILE A 47 -2.63 -8.16 11.57
C ILE A 47 -2.07 -7.04 12.46
N VAL A 48 -1.31 -7.39 13.49
CA VAL A 48 -0.75 -6.43 14.46
C VAL A 48 0.25 -5.51 13.79
N ARG A 49 1.14 -6.05 12.96
CA ARG A 49 2.12 -5.28 12.17
C ARG A 49 1.40 -4.27 11.28
N THR A 50 0.42 -4.73 10.50
CA THR A 50 -0.33 -3.89 9.57
C THR A 50 -1.09 -2.80 10.32
N ALA A 51 -1.78 -3.14 11.42
CA ALA A 51 -2.53 -2.17 12.22
C ALA A 51 -1.63 -1.02 12.72
N ILE A 52 -0.40 -1.35 13.13
CA ILE A 52 0.58 -0.39 13.60
C ILE A 52 1.11 0.50 12.47
N GLN A 53 1.50 -0.08 11.32
CA GLN A 53 2.06 0.65 10.18
C GLN A 53 1.01 1.57 9.53
N GLU A 54 -0.24 1.12 9.48
CA GLU A 54 -1.37 1.87 8.93
C GLU A 54 -1.98 2.85 9.94
N ASP A 55 -1.51 2.84 11.19
CA ASP A 55 -1.98 3.72 12.29
C ASP A 55 -3.51 3.71 12.44
N VAL A 56 -4.11 2.53 12.40
CA VAL A 56 -5.58 2.37 12.38
C VAL A 56 -6.21 2.62 13.76
N GLY A 57 -7.43 3.17 13.78
CA GLY A 57 -8.29 3.31 14.96
C GLY A 57 -8.72 1.96 15.54
N ALA A 58 -8.99 1.01 14.65
CA ALA A 58 -9.47 -0.30 15.05
C ALA A 58 -9.11 -1.41 14.05
N VAL A 59 -9.09 -2.64 14.55
CA VAL A 59 -8.97 -3.89 13.80
C VAL A 59 -10.30 -4.63 13.88
N GLY A 60 -10.88 -4.94 12.73
CA GLY A 60 -12.05 -5.78 12.55
C GLY A 60 -11.67 -7.17 12.07
N ILE A 61 -12.06 -8.21 12.80
CA ILE A 61 -11.78 -9.60 12.42
C ILE A 61 -13.08 -10.34 12.14
N SER A 62 -13.13 -11.01 10.99
CA SER A 62 -14.23 -11.90 10.60
C SER A 62 -13.78 -13.35 10.75
N SER A 63 -14.38 -14.12 11.67
CA SER A 63 -13.92 -15.46 12.05
C SER A 63 -15.09 -16.47 12.07
N TYR A 64 -15.07 -17.42 11.15
CA TYR A 64 -16.10 -18.44 10.96
C TYR A 64 -15.65 -19.87 11.29
N ASN A 65 -14.33 -20.13 11.36
CA ASN A 65 -13.77 -21.47 11.54
C ASN A 65 -13.48 -21.90 13.00
N GLY A 66 -13.97 -21.15 14.00
CA GLY A 66 -13.72 -21.43 15.41
C GLY A 66 -12.34 -20.96 15.90
N GLY A 67 -11.99 -21.25 17.15
CA GLY A 67 -10.75 -20.74 17.79
C GLY A 67 -10.73 -19.20 17.97
N HIS A 68 -11.89 -18.55 17.82
CA HIS A 68 -12.05 -17.10 17.84
C HIS A 68 -11.69 -16.50 19.21
N VAL A 69 -12.00 -17.19 20.31
CA VAL A 69 -11.68 -16.70 21.65
C VAL A 69 -10.17 -16.54 21.81
N GLU A 70 -9.41 -17.59 21.48
CA GLU A 70 -7.95 -17.62 21.54
C GLU A 70 -7.35 -16.62 20.56
N PHE A 71 -7.79 -16.63 19.29
CA PHE A 71 -7.24 -15.78 18.25
C PHE A 71 -7.40 -14.29 18.58
N PHE A 72 -8.60 -13.85 18.94
CA PHE A 72 -8.83 -12.45 19.32
C PHE A 72 -8.06 -12.06 20.58
N SER A 73 -7.97 -12.97 21.56
CA SER A 73 -7.20 -12.73 22.78
C SER A 73 -5.71 -12.56 22.48
N GLU A 74 -5.17 -13.34 21.54
CA GLU A 74 -3.78 -13.22 21.12
C GLU A 74 -3.52 -11.94 20.33
N VAL A 75 -4.43 -11.51 19.44
CA VAL A 75 -4.34 -10.19 18.78
C VAL A 75 -4.33 -9.06 19.80
N ALA A 76 -5.25 -9.05 20.76
CA ALA A 76 -5.31 -8.04 21.81
C ALA A 76 -4.05 -8.03 22.70
N ARG A 77 -3.52 -9.22 23.02
CA ARG A 77 -2.27 -9.38 23.77
C ARG A 77 -1.07 -8.86 22.98
N ALA A 78 -0.97 -9.19 21.69
CA ALA A 78 0.12 -8.79 20.82
C ALA A 78 0.15 -7.27 20.59
N LEU A 79 -1.01 -6.63 20.36
CA LEU A 79 -1.15 -5.16 20.31
C LEU A 79 -0.62 -4.51 21.59
N ARG A 80 -1.07 -4.99 22.75
CA ARG A 80 -0.64 -4.49 24.07
C ARG A 80 0.85 -4.69 24.31
N LYS A 81 1.40 -5.86 23.95
CA LYS A 81 2.83 -6.17 24.07
C LYS A 81 3.69 -5.21 23.25
N ARG A 82 3.22 -4.81 22.06
CA ARG A 82 3.88 -3.82 21.20
C ARG A 82 3.59 -2.37 21.63
N GLY A 83 2.72 -2.13 22.62
CA GLY A 83 2.37 -0.79 23.11
C GLY A 83 1.37 -0.03 22.24
N ALA A 84 0.54 -0.76 21.49
CA ALA A 84 -0.54 -0.26 20.63
C ALA A 84 -1.93 -0.64 21.18
N ASP A 85 -2.11 -0.56 22.50
CA ASP A 85 -3.38 -0.85 23.20
C ASP A 85 -4.47 0.21 22.98
N ASP A 86 -4.11 1.32 22.32
CA ASP A 86 -5.04 2.32 21.79
C ASP A 86 -5.89 1.77 20.64
N ILE A 87 -5.34 0.86 19.82
CA ILE A 87 -6.04 0.28 18.67
C ILE A 87 -7.13 -0.68 19.18
N LYS A 88 -8.39 -0.39 18.85
CA LYS A 88 -9.54 -1.20 19.30
C LYS A 88 -9.68 -2.47 18.48
N LEU A 89 -10.17 -3.53 19.10
CA LEU A 89 -10.43 -4.81 18.44
C LEU A 89 -11.93 -5.06 18.40
N PHE A 90 -12.48 -5.29 17.21
CA PHE A 90 -13.87 -5.73 17.03
C PHE A 90 -13.95 -6.89 16.05
N GLY A 91 -15.11 -7.51 15.95
CA GLY A 91 -15.29 -8.57 14.96
C GLY A 91 -16.65 -9.22 14.97
N GLY A 92 -16.75 -10.31 14.23
CA GLY A 92 -17.95 -11.13 14.12
C GLY A 92 -17.63 -12.48 13.50
N GLY A 93 -18.59 -13.40 13.58
CA GLY A 93 -18.44 -14.76 13.07
C GLY A 93 -19.77 -15.44 12.77
N GLY A 94 -20.82 -14.65 12.53
CA GLY A 94 -22.18 -15.16 12.40
C GLY A 94 -22.61 -15.95 13.64
N GLY A 95 -23.05 -17.19 13.43
CA GLY A 95 -23.45 -18.11 14.50
C GLY A 95 -22.30 -18.83 15.19
N THR A 96 -21.06 -18.72 14.69
CA THR A 96 -19.89 -19.39 15.27
C THR A 96 -19.49 -18.80 16.63
N ILE A 97 -19.68 -17.49 16.81
CA ILE A 97 -19.34 -16.80 18.06
C ILE A 97 -20.60 -16.71 18.94
N THR A 98 -20.58 -17.39 20.08
CA THR A 98 -21.70 -17.37 21.03
C THR A 98 -21.65 -16.15 21.96
N GLU A 99 -22.77 -15.84 22.63
CA GLU A 99 -22.79 -14.79 23.67
C GLU A 99 -21.85 -15.10 24.85
N ALA A 100 -21.65 -16.38 25.18
CA ALA A 100 -20.69 -16.80 26.19
C ALA A 100 -19.26 -16.47 25.75
N ASP A 101 -18.91 -16.80 24.50
CA ASP A 101 -17.60 -16.47 23.92
C ASP A 101 -17.37 -14.96 23.90
N ALA A 102 -18.36 -14.18 23.44
CA ALA A 102 -18.27 -12.73 23.39
C ALA A 102 -18.04 -12.10 24.77
N LYS A 103 -18.55 -12.69 25.86
CA LYS A 103 -18.24 -12.23 27.23
C LYS A 103 -16.78 -12.47 27.59
N VAL A 104 -16.23 -13.63 27.23
CA VAL A 104 -14.81 -13.95 27.47
C VAL A 104 -13.90 -13.06 26.62
N MET A 105 -14.21 -12.92 25.34
CA MET A 105 -13.49 -12.05 24.40
C MET A 105 -13.45 -10.60 24.89
N ARG A 106 -14.58 -10.07 25.39
CA ARG A 106 -14.65 -8.72 25.98
C ARG A 106 -13.73 -8.56 27.19
N ARG A 107 -13.71 -9.54 28.10
CA ARG A 107 -12.79 -9.56 29.25
C ARG A 107 -11.32 -9.58 28.80
N ASN A 108 -11.02 -10.21 27.67
CA ASN A 108 -9.68 -10.33 27.12
C ASN A 108 -9.25 -9.14 26.24
N GLY A 109 -10.09 -8.10 26.11
CA GLY A 109 -9.73 -6.85 25.43
C GLY A 109 -10.38 -6.63 24.08
N VAL A 110 -11.33 -7.47 23.66
CA VAL A 110 -12.19 -7.19 22.50
C VAL A 110 -13.22 -6.12 22.87
N HIS A 111 -13.32 -5.08 22.05
CA HIS A 111 -14.24 -3.97 22.28
C HIS A 111 -15.69 -4.32 21.94
N LYS A 112 -15.93 -4.89 20.75
CA LYS A 112 -17.27 -5.19 20.24
C LYS A 112 -17.27 -6.47 19.41
N ILE A 113 -18.26 -7.32 19.66
CA ILE A 113 -18.63 -8.44 18.78
C ILE A 113 -19.99 -8.13 18.17
N PHE A 114 -20.10 -8.28 16.86
CA PHE A 114 -21.34 -8.23 16.12
C PHE A 114 -21.83 -9.65 15.84
N PHE A 115 -23.12 -9.86 16.06
CA PHE A 115 -23.75 -11.18 15.91
C PHE A 115 -24.52 -11.27 14.59
N ALA A 116 -24.91 -12.49 14.23
CA ALA A 116 -25.79 -12.70 13.10
C ALA A 116 -27.07 -11.87 13.25
N GLY A 117 -27.47 -11.17 12.18
CA GLY A 117 -28.66 -10.31 12.16
C GLY A 117 -28.42 -8.84 12.48
N THR A 118 -27.22 -8.43 12.94
CA THR A 118 -26.89 -7.01 13.08
C THR A 118 -26.91 -6.33 11.70
N ALA A 119 -27.58 -5.17 11.60
CA ALA A 119 -27.65 -4.41 10.35
C ALA A 119 -26.27 -3.84 9.98
N LEU A 120 -25.92 -3.87 8.68
CA LEU A 120 -24.62 -3.35 8.22
C LEU A 120 -24.44 -1.85 8.51
N THR A 121 -25.53 -1.08 8.45
CA THR A 121 -25.55 0.35 8.81
C THR A 121 -25.25 0.55 10.28
N GLU A 122 -25.84 -0.26 11.17
CA GLU A 122 -25.55 -0.23 12.62
C GLU A 122 -24.07 -0.51 12.89
N MET A 123 -23.46 -1.46 12.18
CA MET A 123 -22.03 -1.72 12.31
C MET A 123 -21.20 -0.49 11.88
N ALA A 124 -21.57 0.14 10.76
CA ALA A 124 -20.86 1.28 10.22
C ALA A 124 -20.96 2.52 11.12
N ASP A 125 -22.15 2.80 11.65
CA ASP A 125 -22.37 3.87 12.61
C ASP A 125 -21.60 3.64 13.90
N PHE A 126 -21.62 2.41 14.42
CA PHE A 126 -20.83 2.06 15.60
C PHE A 126 -19.33 2.34 15.38
N VAL A 127 -18.76 1.92 14.25
CA VAL A 127 -17.36 2.15 13.91
C VAL A 127 -17.05 3.65 13.85
N ARG A 128 -17.92 4.44 13.21
CA ARG A 128 -17.74 5.89 13.04
C ARG A 128 -17.83 6.66 14.36
N GLU A 129 -18.70 6.23 15.27
CA GLU A 129 -18.96 6.91 16.54
C GLU A 129 -17.95 6.54 17.64
N ASN A 130 -17.45 5.30 17.61
CA ASN A 130 -16.62 4.75 18.69
C ASN A 130 -15.13 4.74 18.37
N TYR A 131 -14.77 4.82 17.10
CA TYR A 131 -13.38 4.83 16.66
C TYR A 131 -13.05 6.14 15.97
N ASP A 132 -11.91 6.69 16.34
CA ASP A 132 -11.36 7.87 15.71
C ASP A 132 -9.86 7.66 15.47
N ASN A 133 -9.25 8.62 14.78
CA ASN A 133 -7.80 8.64 14.58
C ASN A 133 -7.08 9.43 15.71
N THR A 134 -7.78 9.72 16.83
CA THR A 134 -7.22 10.41 18.00
C THR A 134 -6.51 9.42 18.91
N HIS A 135 -5.37 8.96 18.43
CA HIS A 135 -4.56 8.00 19.15
C HIS A 135 -4.00 8.61 20.43
N ARG A 136 -4.21 7.90 21.55
CA ARG A 136 -3.56 8.23 22.83
C ARG A 136 -2.04 8.15 22.65
N LYS A 137 -1.31 9.01 23.35
CA LYS A 137 0.16 9.01 23.30
C LYS A 137 0.71 7.66 23.76
N ARG A 138 1.24 6.85 22.85
CA ARG A 138 1.86 5.56 23.16
C ARG A 138 3.12 5.78 24.02
N ARG A 139 3.13 5.21 25.24
CA ARG A 139 4.23 5.41 26.23
C ARG A 139 5.57 4.84 25.76
N LYS A 140 5.57 3.79 24.91
CA LYS A 140 6.76 3.11 24.37
C LYS A 140 6.69 3.00 22.84
N ALA A 141 6.52 4.12 22.14
CA ALA A 141 6.41 4.12 20.68
C ALA A 141 7.72 3.67 20.00
N THR A 142 7.66 2.62 19.20
CA THR A 142 8.75 2.18 18.31
C THR A 142 9.00 3.21 17.18
N PRO A 143 10.14 3.13 16.46
CA PRO A 143 10.38 3.98 15.30
C PRO A 143 9.24 3.92 14.27
N ASP A 144 8.81 2.71 13.89
CA ASP A 144 7.71 2.50 12.94
C ASP A 144 6.38 3.10 13.45
N MET A 145 6.08 3.02 14.75
CA MET A 145 4.89 3.67 15.31
C MET A 145 4.94 5.19 15.19
N LYS A 146 6.10 5.80 15.47
CA LYS A 146 6.28 7.25 15.33
C LYS A 146 6.19 7.68 13.87
N LEU A 147 6.75 6.88 12.97
CA LEU A 147 6.69 7.11 11.54
C LEU A 147 5.25 7.05 11.03
N ALA A 148 4.53 5.96 11.31
CA ALA A 148 3.12 5.77 10.96
C ALA A 148 2.25 6.92 11.48
N ARG A 149 2.48 7.35 12.73
CA ARG A 149 1.75 8.48 13.31
C ARG A 149 2.02 9.79 12.59
N THR A 150 3.29 10.06 12.26
CA THR A 150 3.67 11.29 11.54
C THR A 150 3.08 11.30 10.12
N LEU A 151 2.99 10.14 9.46
CA LEU A 151 2.30 10.00 8.17
C LEU A 151 0.81 10.33 8.30
N THR A 152 0.12 9.81 9.33
CA THR A 152 -1.28 10.19 9.62
C THR A 152 -1.43 11.70 9.82
N GLU A 153 -0.54 12.33 10.58
CA GLU A 153 -0.56 13.78 10.81
C GLU A 153 -0.32 14.59 9.53
N ILE A 154 0.52 14.09 8.61
CA ILE A 154 0.66 14.67 7.27
C ILE A 154 -0.68 14.56 6.53
N GLU A 155 -1.24 13.37 6.39
CA GLU A 155 -2.51 13.12 5.67
C GLU A 155 -3.68 13.98 6.20
N ASP A 156 -3.74 14.15 7.52
CA ASP A 156 -4.74 14.94 8.23
C ASP A 156 -4.65 16.45 7.93
N ARG A 157 -3.43 16.98 7.79
CA ARG A 157 -3.23 18.41 7.43
C ARG A 157 -3.81 18.71 6.06
N TYR A 158 -3.59 17.81 5.11
CA TYR A 158 -4.16 17.91 3.76
C TYR A 158 -5.69 17.74 3.76
N ALA A 159 -6.24 16.84 4.57
CA ALA A 159 -7.70 16.67 4.72
C ALA A 159 -8.39 17.94 5.25
N LYS A 160 -7.71 18.70 6.10
CA LYS A 160 -8.23 19.92 6.75
C LYS A 160 -8.03 21.18 5.90
N ASN A 161 -7.55 21.08 4.65
CA ASN A 161 -7.18 22.21 3.79
C ASN A 161 -6.25 23.24 4.46
N LYS A 162 -5.53 22.85 5.52
CA LYS A 162 -4.51 23.70 6.11
C LYS A 162 -3.30 23.60 5.19
N ARG A 163 -2.99 24.69 4.48
CA ARG A 163 -1.74 24.81 3.70
C ARG A 163 -0.61 24.21 4.53
N ALA A 164 0.11 23.26 3.95
CA ALA A 164 1.28 22.68 4.57
C ALA A 164 2.21 23.83 4.99
N LYS A 165 2.31 24.12 6.29
CA LYS A 165 3.55 24.73 6.78
C LYS A 165 4.61 23.70 6.44
N LYS A 166 5.55 24.04 5.56
CA LYS A 166 6.74 23.23 5.29
C LYS A 166 7.35 22.86 6.63
N SER A 167 7.03 21.68 7.14
CA SER A 167 7.74 21.08 8.24
C SER A 167 8.98 20.50 7.59
N ALA A 168 9.95 21.36 7.33
CA ALA A 168 11.26 20.91 6.91
C ALA A 168 11.80 20.01 8.04
N PRO A 169 12.28 18.80 7.71
CA PRO A 169 12.94 17.96 8.69
C PRO A 169 14.09 18.74 9.32
N LYS A 170 14.27 18.62 10.64
CA LYS A 170 15.30 19.37 11.38
C LYS A 170 16.72 19.00 10.96
N ASN A 171 16.91 17.82 10.36
CA ASN A 171 18.14 17.32 9.74
C ASN A 171 17.74 16.49 8.51
N PRO A 172 17.60 17.08 7.31
CA PRO A 172 17.44 16.27 6.11
C PRO A 172 18.69 15.41 5.95
N LYS A 173 18.52 14.09 5.74
CA LYS A 173 19.61 13.38 5.07
C LYS A 173 19.75 14.07 3.71
N SER A 174 20.97 14.29 3.23
CA SER A 174 21.12 14.64 1.82
C SER A 174 20.33 13.61 1.01
N LEU A 175 19.56 14.06 0.02
CA LEU A 175 18.73 13.30 -0.94
C LEU A 175 19.49 12.22 -1.76
N GLY A 176 20.54 11.60 -1.21
CA GLY A 176 21.53 10.75 -1.86
C GLY A 176 21.81 9.41 -1.20
N GLU A 177 21.33 9.10 0.01
CA GLU A 177 21.46 7.73 0.56
C GLU A 177 20.27 6.84 0.18
N THR A 178 19.04 7.30 0.46
CA THR A 178 17.83 6.53 0.18
C THR A 178 17.41 6.63 -1.28
N ARG A 179 17.14 5.47 -1.91
CA ARG A 179 16.70 5.38 -3.30
C ARG A 179 15.18 5.43 -3.39
N VAL A 180 14.64 6.46 -4.05
CA VAL A 180 13.19 6.64 -4.21
C VAL A 180 12.78 6.27 -5.64
N ILE A 181 12.02 5.19 -5.80
CA ILE A 181 11.59 4.64 -7.10
C ILE A 181 10.07 4.69 -7.21
N GLY A 182 9.57 5.30 -8.29
CA GLY A 182 8.14 5.36 -8.60
C GLY A 182 7.72 4.29 -9.61
N PHE A 183 6.69 3.53 -9.28
CA PHE A 183 6.05 2.54 -10.14
C PHE A 183 4.67 3.05 -10.57
N THR A 184 4.45 3.07 -11.88
CA THR A 184 3.17 3.47 -12.49
C THR A 184 2.80 2.54 -13.62
N GLY A 185 1.55 2.60 -14.08
CA GLY A 185 1.04 1.75 -15.14
C GLY A 185 -0.46 1.48 -15.01
N PRO A 186 -1.09 0.94 -16.08
CA PRO A 186 -2.52 0.70 -16.10
C PRO A 186 -2.97 -0.26 -14.98
N GLY A 187 -4.26 -0.18 -14.64
CA GLY A 187 -4.89 -1.15 -13.74
C GLY A 187 -4.72 -2.57 -14.29
N GLY A 188 -4.42 -3.54 -13.42
CA GLY A 188 -4.23 -4.93 -13.83
C GLY A 188 -2.89 -5.26 -14.51
N ALA A 189 -1.96 -4.31 -14.67
CA ALA A 189 -0.60 -4.60 -15.17
C ALA A 189 0.23 -5.49 -14.20
N GLY A 190 -0.20 -5.60 -12.94
CA GLY A 190 0.49 -6.38 -11.91
C GLY A 190 1.62 -5.60 -11.21
N LYS A 191 1.44 -4.29 -11.01
CA LYS A 191 2.38 -3.41 -10.27
C LYS A 191 2.63 -3.92 -8.86
N THR A 192 1.56 -4.11 -8.09
CA THR A 192 1.58 -4.58 -6.71
C THR A 192 2.31 -5.90 -6.57
N THR A 193 1.99 -6.88 -7.43
CA THR A 193 2.66 -8.19 -7.47
C THR A 193 4.14 -8.08 -7.85
N LEU A 194 4.47 -7.25 -8.83
CA LEU A 194 5.87 -7.02 -9.24
C LEU A 194 6.68 -6.35 -8.12
N ILE A 195 6.10 -5.39 -7.42
CA ILE A 195 6.72 -4.71 -6.28
C ILE A 195 6.94 -5.70 -5.13
N ASP A 196 5.97 -6.56 -4.82
CA ASP A 196 6.12 -7.55 -3.75
C ASP A 196 7.25 -8.55 -4.05
N GLU A 197 7.37 -9.02 -5.29
CA GLU A 197 8.47 -9.89 -5.71
C GLU A 197 9.83 -9.16 -5.75
N LEU A 198 9.84 -7.88 -6.11
CA LEU A 198 11.04 -7.04 -6.02
C LEU A 198 11.49 -6.89 -4.56
N VAL A 199 10.55 -6.63 -3.64
CA VAL A 199 10.82 -6.55 -2.19
C VAL A 199 11.46 -7.84 -1.70
N LEU A 200 10.94 -9.00 -2.09
CA LEU A 200 11.55 -10.30 -1.77
C LEU A 200 13.03 -10.38 -2.19
N ARG A 201 13.35 -9.93 -3.40
CA ARG A 201 14.72 -9.97 -3.94
C ARG A 201 15.63 -8.97 -3.25
N LEU A 202 15.17 -7.74 -3.00
CA LEU A 202 15.92 -6.73 -2.25
C LEU A 202 16.26 -7.22 -0.84
N VAL A 203 15.27 -7.74 -0.12
CA VAL A 203 15.44 -8.30 1.24
C VAL A 203 16.41 -9.48 1.24
N ARG A 204 16.40 -10.33 0.20
CA ARG A 204 17.32 -11.48 0.11
C ARG A 204 18.74 -11.10 -0.28
N ARG A 205 18.91 -10.18 -1.23
CA ARG A 205 20.22 -9.77 -1.75
C ARG A 205 20.97 -8.86 -0.79
N ASP A 206 20.24 -8.04 -0.04
CA ASP A 206 20.81 -7.20 1.01
C ASP A 206 20.12 -7.51 2.36
N PRO A 207 20.80 -8.29 3.24
CA PRO A 207 20.26 -8.64 4.55
C PRO A 207 20.06 -7.45 5.50
N LYS A 208 20.70 -6.30 5.22
CA LYS A 208 20.59 -5.09 6.05
C LYS A 208 19.57 -4.10 5.52
N ALA A 209 19.23 -4.19 4.23
CA ALA A 209 18.33 -3.25 3.59
C ALA A 209 16.97 -3.17 4.31
N ARG A 210 16.53 -1.93 4.57
CA ARG A 210 15.17 -1.58 4.98
C ARG A 210 14.43 -0.92 3.83
N ILE A 211 13.16 -1.31 3.65
CA ILE A 211 12.35 -0.89 2.50
C ILE A 211 11.07 -0.22 3.01
N ALA A 212 10.73 0.94 2.46
CA ALA A 212 9.42 1.55 2.62
C ALA A 212 8.60 1.41 1.34
N ILE A 213 7.30 1.13 1.46
CA ILE A 213 6.35 1.09 0.36
C ILE A 213 5.23 2.09 0.66
N LEU A 214 5.05 3.05 -0.23
CA LEU A 214 3.94 3.98 -0.21
C LEU A 214 3.02 3.65 -1.39
N SER A 215 1.93 2.93 -1.11
CA SER A 215 0.98 2.48 -2.15
C SER A 215 -0.27 3.35 -2.16
N HIS A 216 -0.90 3.46 -3.33
CA HIS A 216 -2.06 4.31 -3.55
C HIS A 216 -3.20 3.50 -4.15
N ASP A 217 -4.35 3.58 -3.49
CA ASP A 217 -5.61 3.00 -3.95
C ASP A 217 -6.59 4.10 -4.38
N PRO A 218 -7.43 3.84 -5.40
CA PRO A 218 -8.41 4.81 -5.87
C PRO A 218 -9.50 5.05 -4.82
N SER A 219 -9.92 6.31 -4.67
CA SER A 219 -11.01 6.69 -3.77
C SER A 219 -11.74 7.93 -4.26
N VAL A 220 -12.96 8.15 -3.77
CA VAL A 220 -13.83 9.25 -4.16
C VAL A 220 -13.89 10.28 -3.03
N VAL A 221 -13.92 11.57 -3.37
CA VAL A 221 -14.11 12.65 -2.38
C VAL A 221 -15.41 12.44 -1.61
N GLY A 222 -15.35 12.53 -0.27
CA GLY A 222 -16.52 12.42 0.59
C GLY A 222 -17.03 10.99 0.82
N LYS A 223 -16.39 9.98 0.22
CA LYS A 223 -16.58 8.57 0.56
C LYS A 223 -15.33 8.02 1.25
N GLY A 224 -15.48 6.85 1.86
CA GLY A 224 -14.36 6.07 2.34
C GLY A 224 -13.50 5.52 1.19
N ALA A 225 -12.57 4.64 1.53
CA ALA A 225 -11.70 3.98 0.56
C ALA A 225 -11.52 2.50 0.91
N LEU A 226 -11.50 1.63 -0.10
CA LEU A 226 -10.96 0.28 0.06
C LEU A 226 -9.48 0.35 -0.30
N LEU A 227 -8.62 0.17 0.69
CA LEU A 227 -7.17 0.11 0.50
C LEU A 227 -6.77 -1.37 0.42
N GLY A 228 -6.69 -1.89 -0.81
CA GLY A 228 -6.69 -3.33 -1.08
C GLY A 228 -5.35 -3.89 -1.53
N ASP A 229 -4.42 -3.04 -1.99
CA ASP A 229 -3.15 -3.49 -2.56
C ASP A 229 -2.35 -4.38 -1.59
N ARG A 230 -2.39 -4.07 -0.28
CA ARG A 230 -1.74 -4.86 0.77
C ARG A 230 -2.25 -6.30 0.86
N ALA A 231 -3.52 -6.56 0.53
CA ALA A 231 -4.08 -7.92 0.59
C ALA A 231 -3.35 -8.90 -0.35
N THR A 232 -2.74 -8.40 -1.41
CA THR A 232 -2.03 -9.23 -2.40
C THR A 232 -0.53 -9.37 -2.13
N MET A 233 0.02 -8.55 -1.23
CA MET A 233 1.45 -8.55 -0.90
C MET A 233 1.75 -9.54 0.22
N ILE A 234 2.66 -10.47 -0.06
CA ILE A 234 3.11 -11.49 0.91
C ILE A 234 4.41 -11.03 1.57
N ASN A 235 5.35 -10.54 0.77
CA ASN A 235 6.70 -10.22 1.22
C ASN A 235 6.77 -8.88 1.97
N SER A 236 5.74 -8.03 1.84
CA SER A 236 5.58 -6.81 2.63
C SER A 236 5.42 -7.03 4.15
N GLN A 237 5.15 -8.28 4.58
CA GLN A 237 5.03 -8.64 5.99
C GLN A 237 6.39 -8.88 6.69
N ASN A 238 7.50 -8.78 5.97
CA ASN A 238 8.85 -8.92 6.53
C ASN A 238 9.22 -7.74 7.46
N ASP A 239 9.85 -8.01 8.61
CA ASP A 239 10.28 -7.01 9.62
C ASP A 239 11.04 -5.79 9.09
N ARG A 240 11.76 -5.93 7.98
CA ARG A 240 12.51 -4.85 7.35
C ARG A 240 11.70 -4.01 6.36
N VAL A 241 10.42 -4.33 6.18
CA VAL A 241 9.51 -3.64 5.26
C VAL A 241 8.47 -2.84 6.02
N PHE A 242 8.45 -1.54 5.79
CA PHE A 242 7.39 -0.65 6.22
C PHE A 242 6.47 -0.37 5.03
N MET A 243 5.16 -0.58 5.17
CA MET A 243 4.22 -0.23 4.12
C MET A 243 3.16 0.72 4.67
N ARG A 244 2.69 1.64 3.83
CA ARG A 244 1.58 2.55 4.11
C ARG A 244 0.69 2.64 2.88
N SER A 245 -0.60 2.42 3.05
CA SER A 245 -1.59 2.62 1.99
C SER A 245 -2.22 4.01 2.09
N MET A 246 -2.37 4.67 0.94
CA MET A 246 -2.95 6.02 0.85
C MET A 246 -4.12 6.06 -0.12
N ALA A 247 -5.16 6.78 0.26
CA ALA A 247 -6.29 7.09 -0.61
C ALA A 247 -5.96 8.30 -1.52
N THR A 248 -6.30 8.23 -2.81
CA THR A 248 -6.14 9.38 -3.74
C THR A 248 -7.09 10.55 -3.48
N ARG A 249 -8.17 10.32 -2.73
CA ARG A 249 -9.23 11.30 -2.38
C ARG A 249 -9.73 12.07 -3.62
N GLY A 250 -10.00 11.35 -4.71
CA GLY A 250 -10.52 11.88 -5.97
C GLY A 250 -9.57 12.78 -6.77
N GLN A 251 -8.28 12.82 -6.43
CA GLN A 251 -7.30 13.55 -7.23
C GLN A 251 -7.03 12.89 -8.58
N ALA A 252 -6.97 13.73 -9.61
CA ALA A 252 -6.47 13.33 -10.92
C ALA A 252 -4.95 13.06 -10.85
N GLY A 253 -4.47 12.05 -11.58
CA GLY A 253 -3.04 11.72 -11.65
C GLY A 253 -2.60 10.56 -10.75
N GLY A 254 -3.47 10.04 -9.90
CA GLY A 254 -3.27 8.73 -9.28
C GLY A 254 -2.42 8.67 -8.02
N LEU A 255 -2.18 9.83 -7.39
CA LEU A 255 -1.46 9.98 -6.12
C LEU A 255 -2.26 10.85 -5.14
N SER A 256 -1.97 10.71 -3.85
CA SER A 256 -2.54 11.55 -2.79
C SER A 256 -1.90 12.95 -2.79
N PRO A 257 -2.62 14.02 -2.40
CA PRO A 257 -2.00 15.34 -2.21
C PRO A 257 -0.84 15.34 -1.20
N ALA A 258 -0.88 14.42 -0.23
CA ALA A 258 0.12 14.29 0.83
C ALA A 258 1.37 13.52 0.41
N THR A 259 1.40 12.91 -0.79
CA THR A 259 2.47 12.00 -1.23
C THR A 259 3.85 12.65 -1.15
N GLY A 260 4.01 13.92 -1.55
CA GLY A 260 5.31 14.60 -1.53
C GLY A 260 5.90 14.73 -0.11
N ASP A 261 5.08 15.16 0.85
CA ASP A 261 5.51 15.30 2.25
C ASP A 261 5.76 13.93 2.90
N CYS A 262 4.93 12.93 2.59
CA CYS A 262 5.13 11.55 3.05
C CYS A 262 6.44 10.94 2.51
N LEU A 263 6.74 11.13 1.22
CA LEU A 263 7.98 10.66 0.62
C LEU A 263 9.21 11.33 1.20
N ALA A 264 9.15 12.64 1.46
CA ALA A 264 10.24 13.35 2.12
C ALA A 264 10.51 12.76 3.51
N LEU A 265 9.47 12.53 4.31
CA LEU A 265 9.59 11.88 5.62
C LEU A 265 10.20 10.48 5.52
N LEU A 266 9.76 9.66 4.57
CA LEU A 266 10.28 8.31 4.37
C LEU A 266 11.73 8.31 3.88
N ALA A 267 12.09 9.22 2.98
CA ALA A 267 13.46 9.36 2.47
C ALA A 267 14.45 9.86 3.54
N ASP A 268 13.98 10.65 4.51
CA ASP A 268 14.77 11.08 5.67
C ASP A 268 14.76 10.06 6.82
N SER A 269 14.00 8.97 6.69
CA SER A 269 13.95 7.88 7.67
C SER A 269 15.00 6.80 7.37
N ASP A 270 15.09 5.80 8.25
CA ASP A 270 16.04 4.70 8.13
C ASP A 270 15.58 3.63 7.12
N PHE A 271 15.57 4.03 5.84
CA PHE A 271 15.28 3.14 4.70
C PHE A 271 16.33 3.31 3.60
N ASP A 272 16.73 2.20 2.99
CA ASP A 272 17.61 2.19 1.82
C ASP A 272 16.82 2.39 0.53
N TYR A 273 15.58 1.88 0.51
CA TYR A 273 14.67 1.98 -0.63
C TYR A 273 13.30 2.50 -0.20
N VAL A 274 12.77 3.46 -0.94
CA VAL A 274 11.38 3.91 -0.85
C VAL A 274 10.71 3.66 -2.20
N ILE A 275 9.72 2.77 -2.21
CA ILE A 275 8.94 2.41 -3.39
C ILE A 275 7.61 3.17 -3.33
N LEU A 276 7.32 3.94 -4.37
CA LEU A 276 6.06 4.64 -4.55
C LEU A 276 5.24 3.91 -5.61
N GLU A 277 4.08 3.37 -5.24
CA GLU A 277 3.12 2.81 -6.18
C GLU A 277 1.96 3.79 -6.40
N THR A 278 1.60 4.01 -7.66
CA THR A 278 0.40 4.77 -8.03
C THR A 278 -0.80 3.84 -8.17
N VAL A 279 -2.02 4.41 -8.14
CA VAL A 279 -3.20 3.68 -8.65
C VAL A 279 -2.99 3.28 -10.12
N GLY A 280 -3.86 2.42 -10.65
CA GLY A 280 -3.94 2.20 -12.10
C GLY A 280 -4.09 3.53 -12.85
N THR A 281 -3.04 3.96 -13.56
CA THR A 281 -3.03 5.25 -14.26
C THR A 281 -3.54 5.12 -15.68
N GLY A 282 -4.31 6.11 -16.14
CA GLY A 282 -4.62 6.29 -17.55
C GLY A 282 -3.37 6.58 -18.39
N GLN A 283 -3.50 6.46 -19.71
CA GLN A 283 -2.39 6.59 -20.65
C GLN A 283 -1.75 8.00 -20.65
N GLU A 284 -2.53 9.03 -20.30
CA GLU A 284 -2.10 10.44 -20.30
C GLU A 284 -1.56 10.92 -18.93
N ALA A 285 -1.68 10.09 -17.89
CA ALA A 285 -1.29 10.51 -16.54
C ALA A 285 0.22 10.57 -16.40
N MET A 286 0.71 11.60 -15.70
CA MET A 286 2.12 11.80 -15.41
C MET A 286 2.33 11.98 -13.89
N PRO A 287 2.14 10.91 -13.09
CA PRO A 287 2.11 10.98 -11.63
C PRO A 287 3.38 11.58 -11.00
N PHE A 288 4.51 11.53 -11.70
CA PHE A 288 5.82 11.90 -11.17
C PHE A 288 6.38 13.23 -11.70
N GLN A 289 5.58 14.09 -12.36
CA GLN A 289 6.05 15.35 -12.97
C GLN A 289 6.81 16.28 -12.01
N ASN A 290 6.48 16.26 -10.72
CA ASN A 290 7.09 17.12 -9.71
C ASN A 290 8.42 16.60 -9.15
N LYS A 291 9.10 15.68 -9.85
CA LYS A 291 10.35 15.03 -9.39
C LYS A 291 10.21 14.39 -8.01
N LEU A 292 9.04 13.80 -7.75
CA LEU A 292 8.76 13.11 -6.49
C LEU A 292 9.66 11.90 -6.25
N VAL A 293 10.22 11.33 -7.33
CA VAL A 293 11.04 10.13 -7.32
C VAL A 293 12.31 10.35 -8.13
N GLN A 294 13.37 9.63 -7.78
CA GLN A 294 14.67 9.70 -8.48
C GLN A 294 14.64 8.91 -9.79
N ARG A 295 13.91 7.78 -9.79
CA ARG A 295 13.77 6.87 -10.93
C ARG A 295 12.31 6.42 -11.08
N THR A 296 11.93 6.18 -12.33
CA THR A 296 10.55 5.83 -12.70
C THR A 296 10.49 4.53 -13.49
N VAL A 297 9.56 3.65 -13.10
CA VAL A 297 9.27 2.38 -13.74
C VAL A 297 7.84 2.41 -14.26
N LEU A 298 7.66 2.23 -15.57
CA LEU A 298 6.36 1.99 -16.19
C LEU A 298 6.14 0.49 -16.33
N VAL A 299 5.12 -0.04 -15.66
CA VAL A 299 4.71 -1.44 -15.77
C VAL A 299 3.54 -1.56 -16.73
N MET A 300 3.66 -2.40 -17.74
CA MET A 300 2.61 -2.68 -18.73
C MET A 300 2.33 -4.18 -18.79
N ASN A 301 1.14 -4.56 -19.23
CA ASN A 301 0.85 -5.92 -19.69
C ASN A 301 1.04 -6.00 -21.22
N PRO A 302 1.16 -7.21 -21.81
CA PRO A 302 1.34 -7.36 -23.26
C PRO A 302 0.10 -6.94 -24.06
N ASP A 303 -1.07 -6.96 -23.43
CA ASP A 303 -2.32 -6.60 -24.07
C ASP A 303 -2.66 -5.12 -23.84
N TYR A 304 -2.10 -4.26 -24.70
CA TYR A 304 -2.35 -2.81 -24.73
C TYR A 304 -3.28 -2.38 -25.88
N GLY A 305 -3.93 -3.34 -26.55
CA GLY A 305 -4.77 -3.10 -27.73
C GLY A 305 -3.96 -2.95 -29.01
N SER A 306 -4.12 -1.84 -29.72
CA SER A 306 -3.42 -1.59 -30.99
C SER A 306 -2.09 -0.86 -30.78
N ARG A 307 -1.16 -0.99 -31.72
CA ARG A 307 0.11 -0.25 -31.73
C ARG A 307 -0.07 1.28 -31.59
N LEU A 308 -1.17 1.83 -32.09
CA LEU A 308 -1.51 3.26 -31.95
C LEU A 308 -1.75 3.66 -30.49
N GLN A 309 -2.14 2.73 -29.61
CA GLN A 309 -2.29 3.01 -28.18
C GLN A 309 -0.95 3.33 -27.51
N LEU A 310 0.15 2.72 -27.97
CA LEU A 310 1.49 3.03 -27.45
C LEU A 310 1.85 4.52 -27.66
N GLN A 311 1.36 5.14 -28.74
CA GLN A 311 1.62 6.56 -29.01
C GLN A 311 0.91 7.50 -28.03
N LYS A 312 -0.11 7.02 -27.32
CA LYS A 312 -0.89 7.80 -26.35
C LYS A 312 -0.35 7.68 -24.92
N ILE A 313 0.53 6.71 -24.66
CA ILE A 313 1.07 6.46 -23.33
C ILE A 313 2.22 7.41 -23.08
N VAL A 314 1.94 8.52 -22.41
CA VAL A 314 2.94 9.56 -22.15
C VAL A 314 4.09 9.03 -21.27
N MET A 315 3.81 8.09 -20.38
CA MET A 315 4.85 7.49 -19.54
C MET A 315 5.91 6.72 -20.35
N LEU A 316 5.63 6.26 -21.58
CA LEU A 316 6.68 5.67 -22.43
C LEU A 316 7.76 6.69 -22.80
N ASP A 317 7.39 7.97 -22.89
CA ASP A 317 8.34 9.06 -23.16
C ASP A 317 9.13 9.48 -21.92
N LEU A 318 8.60 9.22 -20.72
CA LEU A 318 9.12 9.74 -19.47
C LEU A 318 9.90 8.72 -18.64
N ALA A 319 9.45 7.47 -18.61
CA ALA A 319 9.97 6.43 -17.71
C ALA A 319 11.45 6.15 -17.92
N ASP A 320 12.20 5.89 -16.84
CA ASP A 320 13.60 5.49 -16.94
C ASP A 320 13.74 4.00 -17.29
N LEU A 321 12.74 3.20 -16.92
CA LEU A 321 12.60 1.77 -17.22
C LEU A 321 11.16 1.43 -17.61
N VAL A 322 10.99 0.59 -18.62
CA VAL A 322 9.70 -0.03 -18.95
C VAL A 322 9.78 -1.52 -18.66
N VAL A 323 8.76 -2.03 -17.97
CA VAL A 323 8.60 -3.45 -17.66
C VAL A 323 7.32 -3.95 -18.30
N VAL A 324 7.43 -4.89 -19.22
CA VAL A 324 6.28 -5.67 -19.70
C VAL A 324 6.14 -6.86 -18.77
N ASN A 325 5.19 -6.79 -17.84
CA ASN A 325 4.83 -7.89 -16.96
C ASN A 325 3.84 -8.84 -17.64
N LYS A 326 3.60 -10.02 -17.06
CA LYS A 326 2.76 -11.08 -17.64
C LYS A 326 3.28 -11.53 -19.00
N SER A 327 4.60 -11.59 -19.16
CA SER A 327 5.26 -12.01 -20.41
C SER A 327 5.06 -13.49 -20.75
N ASP A 328 4.34 -14.24 -19.92
CA ASP A 328 3.86 -15.59 -20.22
C ASP A 328 2.66 -15.61 -21.18
N GLN A 329 2.04 -14.45 -21.46
CA GLN A 329 0.94 -14.35 -22.42
C GLN A 329 1.41 -14.39 -23.88
N ASP A 330 0.59 -14.94 -24.78
CA ASP A 330 0.93 -15.16 -26.20
C ASP A 330 1.46 -13.90 -26.92
N ARG A 331 0.91 -12.72 -26.61
CA ARG A 331 1.29 -11.44 -27.24
C ARG A 331 2.60 -10.84 -26.72
N ALA A 332 3.24 -11.43 -25.71
CA ALA A 332 4.41 -10.85 -25.05
C ALA A 332 5.58 -10.54 -25.98
N ARG A 333 5.91 -11.45 -26.91
CA ARG A 333 7.01 -11.24 -27.85
C ARG A 333 6.76 -10.04 -28.78
N THR A 334 5.58 -10.00 -29.37
CA THR A 334 5.16 -8.88 -30.24
C THR A 334 5.11 -7.57 -29.47
N ALA A 335 4.55 -7.59 -28.26
CA ALA A 335 4.49 -6.43 -27.38
C ALA A 335 5.88 -5.87 -27.06
N MET A 336 6.83 -6.73 -26.72
CA MET A 336 8.21 -6.32 -26.45
C MET A 336 8.83 -5.64 -27.68
N SER A 337 8.74 -6.23 -28.86
CA SER A 337 9.29 -5.63 -30.09
C SER A 337 8.65 -4.29 -30.45
N GLU A 338 7.32 -4.16 -30.30
CA GLU A 338 6.63 -2.89 -30.61
C GLU A 338 6.95 -1.79 -29.60
N ILE A 339 7.06 -2.13 -28.31
CA ILE A 339 7.45 -1.19 -27.26
C ILE A 339 8.92 -0.79 -27.42
N GLU A 340 9.81 -1.73 -27.73
CA GLU A 340 11.23 -1.45 -27.99
C GLU A 340 11.39 -0.45 -29.13
N GLN A 341 10.76 -0.70 -30.29
CA GLN A 341 10.75 0.24 -31.41
C GLN A 341 10.21 1.61 -31.03
N ARG A 342 9.20 1.67 -30.14
CA ARG A 342 8.65 2.95 -29.66
C ARG A 342 9.61 3.68 -28.72
N LEU A 343 10.37 2.96 -27.90
CA LEU A 343 11.36 3.55 -26.99
C LEU A 343 12.62 4.03 -27.73
N GLU A 344 13.03 3.35 -28.80
CA GLU A 344 14.14 3.79 -29.67
C GLU A 344 13.88 5.18 -30.27
N GLN A 345 12.62 5.48 -30.60
CA GLN A 345 12.21 6.80 -31.11
C GLN A 345 12.51 7.94 -30.13
N ASN A 346 12.54 7.66 -28.82
CA ASN A 346 12.83 8.64 -27.79
C ASN A 346 14.31 9.03 -27.74
N LYS A 347 15.21 8.17 -28.26
CA LYS A 347 16.68 8.37 -28.22
C LYS A 347 17.23 8.64 -26.80
N ARG A 348 16.62 8.00 -25.80
CA ARG A 348 16.97 8.17 -24.37
C ARG A 348 17.76 7.00 -23.77
N GLY A 349 17.96 5.91 -24.51
CA GLY A 349 18.58 4.69 -23.98
C GLY A 349 17.77 4.05 -22.84
N GLN A 350 16.44 4.17 -22.91
CA GLN A 350 15.54 3.56 -21.93
C GLN A 350 15.67 2.04 -21.98
N LYS A 351 15.68 1.40 -20.82
CA LYS A 351 15.70 -0.07 -20.73
C LYS A 351 14.28 -0.62 -20.83
N LEU A 352 14.17 -1.80 -21.43
CA LEU A 352 12.95 -2.58 -21.52
C LEU A 352 13.22 -3.96 -20.91
N LEU A 353 12.37 -4.40 -19.99
CA LEU A 353 12.44 -5.73 -19.37
C LEU A 353 11.13 -6.48 -19.55
N SER A 354 11.20 -7.79 -19.70
CA SER A 354 10.06 -8.71 -19.61
C SER A 354 10.04 -9.36 -18.24
N THR A 355 8.86 -9.51 -17.64
CA THR A 355 8.71 -10.14 -16.32
C THR A 355 7.48 -11.03 -16.28
N VAL A 356 7.53 -12.05 -15.42
CA VAL A 356 6.36 -12.80 -14.98
C VAL A 356 6.34 -12.78 -13.45
N ALA A 357 5.81 -11.70 -12.87
CA ALA A 357 5.84 -11.51 -11.42
C ALA A 357 5.18 -12.67 -10.63
N LYS A 358 4.15 -13.33 -11.19
CA LYS A 358 3.52 -14.49 -10.54
C LYS A 358 4.40 -15.75 -10.52
N ARG A 359 5.50 -15.78 -11.27
CA ARG A 359 6.40 -16.95 -11.39
C ARG A 359 7.49 -16.85 -10.33
N HIS A 360 7.61 -17.89 -9.52
CA HIS A 360 8.68 -17.98 -8.55
C HIS A 360 10.06 -17.92 -9.22
N ARG A 361 10.95 -17.06 -8.71
CA ARG A 361 12.31 -16.84 -9.25
C ARG A 361 12.34 -16.49 -10.73
N ASP A 362 11.40 -15.65 -11.16
CA ASP A 362 11.44 -15.10 -12.51
C ASP A 362 12.72 -14.25 -12.73
N PRO A 363 13.54 -14.56 -13.75
CA PRO A 363 14.80 -13.86 -14.01
C PRO A 363 14.60 -12.39 -14.42
N GLY A 364 13.47 -12.06 -15.05
CA GLY A 364 13.16 -10.67 -15.38
C GLY A 364 13.02 -9.78 -14.13
N VAL A 365 12.46 -10.34 -13.04
CA VAL A 365 12.37 -9.62 -11.76
C VAL A 365 13.74 -9.51 -11.09
N ASP A 366 14.63 -10.48 -11.32
CA ASP A 366 16.03 -10.39 -10.89
C ASP A 366 16.76 -9.24 -11.62
N GLU A 367 16.57 -9.09 -12.93
CA GLU A 367 17.11 -7.97 -13.70
C GLU A 367 16.54 -6.61 -13.26
N LEU A 368 15.23 -6.57 -12.93
CA LEU A 368 14.61 -5.38 -12.33
C LEU A 368 15.28 -5.03 -10.99
N CYS A 369 15.54 -6.03 -10.14
CA CYS A 369 16.23 -5.84 -8.86
C CYS A 369 17.64 -5.30 -9.07
N ASP A 370 18.40 -5.85 -10.02
CA ASP A 370 19.74 -5.36 -10.38
C ASP A 370 19.69 -3.91 -10.84
N TRP A 371 18.70 -3.55 -11.65
CA TRP A 371 18.52 -2.17 -12.08
C TRP A 371 18.22 -1.24 -10.90
N VAL A 372 17.35 -1.64 -9.96
CA VAL A 372 17.00 -0.84 -8.77
C VAL A 372 18.19 -0.65 -7.84
N MET A 373 19.03 -1.68 -7.67
CA MET A 373 20.23 -1.64 -6.82
C MET A 373 21.38 -0.84 -7.45
N ALA A 374 21.45 -0.77 -8.77
CA ALA A 374 22.50 -0.05 -9.48
C ALA A 374 22.43 1.48 -9.25
N GLU A 375 23.58 2.14 -9.16
CA GLU A 375 23.65 3.59 -9.00
C GLU A 375 23.03 4.36 -10.19
N PRO A 376 22.30 5.47 -9.96
CA PRO A 376 21.79 6.34 -11.02
C PRO A 376 22.91 6.80 -11.95
N GLN A 377 22.86 6.40 -13.22
CA GLN A 377 23.68 7.00 -14.25
C GLN A 377 23.31 8.49 -14.36
N PRO A 378 24.29 9.42 -14.41
CA PRO A 378 24.00 10.83 -14.53
C PRO A 378 23.20 11.09 -15.81
N LYS A 379 22.03 11.74 -15.69
CA LYS A 379 21.20 12.08 -16.86
C LYS A 379 22.05 12.93 -17.81
N ALA A 380 22.27 12.43 -19.03
CA ALA A 380 23.01 13.15 -20.06
C ALA A 380 22.42 14.55 -20.21
N LYS A 381 23.21 15.60 -19.95
CA LYS A 381 22.78 16.98 -20.12
C LYS A 381 22.38 17.15 -21.58
N GLY A 382 21.08 17.30 -21.84
CA GLY A 382 20.57 17.61 -23.17
C GLY A 382 21.33 18.82 -23.70
N ARG A 383 21.99 18.65 -24.85
CA ARG A 383 22.59 19.75 -25.61
C ARG A 383 21.49 20.80 -25.78
N LYS A 384 21.61 21.94 -25.10
CA LYS A 384 20.85 23.14 -25.44
C LYS A 384 21.16 23.41 -26.91
N LYS A 385 20.20 23.17 -27.80
CA LYS A 385 20.27 23.70 -29.16
C LYS A 385 20.31 25.21 -29.00
N LYS A 386 21.44 25.81 -29.39
CA LYS A 386 21.55 27.24 -29.65
C LYS A 386 20.75 27.58 -30.89
#